data_AF-A0A4Q8K5L7-F1
#
_entry.id   AF-A0A4Q8K5L7-F1
#
_cell.length_a   1.000
_cell.length_b   1.000
_cell.length_c   1.000
_cell.angle_alpha   90.00
_cell.angle_beta   90.00
_cell.angle_gamma   90.00
#
_symmetry.space_group_name_H-M   'P 1'
#
loop_
_entity.id
_entity.type
_entity.pdbx_description
1 polymer ?
#
loop_
_entity_poly.entity_id
_entity_poly.type
_entity_poly.pdbx_seq_one_letter_code
_entity_poly.pdbx_strand_id
1 'polypeptide(L)'
;MMQLAVLICLTLVVNTFADRCVQDSDCGNDDQCCLFPRCATKPGEGEVCGGIRRRCPCKSGLKCSNANGLGTCLNSSSISTSTTPNP
;
A
#
# COMPACT_ATOMS: atom_id res chain seq x y z
N MET A 1 19.25 -5.14 -36.26
CA MET A 1 17.88 -4.61 -36.42
C MET A 1 16.83 -5.52 -35.77
N MET A 2 16.73 -6.81 -36.14
CA MET A 2 15.70 -7.72 -35.61
C MET A 2 15.83 -8.04 -34.10
N GLN A 3 17.04 -8.30 -33.58
CA GLN A 3 17.25 -8.59 -32.15
C GLN A 3 16.89 -7.43 -31.22
N LEU A 4 17.17 -6.19 -31.64
CA LEU A 4 16.89 -5.00 -30.84
C LEU A 4 15.38 -4.80 -30.66
N ALA A 5 14.59 -5.04 -31.72
CA ALA A 5 13.13 -4.97 -31.66
C ALA A 5 12.54 -6.04 -30.74
N VAL A 6 13.09 -7.27 -30.76
CA VAL A 6 12.65 -8.36 -29.86
C VAL A 6 12.93 -8.02 -28.40
N LEU A 7 14.11 -7.48 -28.08
CA LEU A 7 14.48 -7.04 -26.73
C LEU A 7 13.58 -5.89 -26.22
N ILE A 8 13.24 -4.93 -27.09
CA ILE A 8 12.33 -3.83 -26.74
C ILE A 8 10.90 -4.36 -26.50
N CYS A 9 10.41 -5.28 -27.33
CA CYS A 9 9.09 -5.89 -27.13
C CYS A 9 9.03 -6.69 -25.82
N LEU A 10 10.06 -7.49 -25.52
CA LEU A 10 10.12 -8.27 -24.28
C LEU A 10 10.14 -7.36 -23.05
N THR A 11 10.96 -6.31 -23.05
CA THR A 11 11.02 -5.37 -21.92
C THR A 11 9.70 -4.62 -21.71
N LEU A 12 9.03 -4.17 -22.78
CA LEU A 12 7.73 -3.50 -22.69
C LEU A 12 6.62 -4.42 -22.17
N VAL A 13 6.60 -5.68 -22.62
CA VAL A 13 5.64 -6.68 -22.14
C VAL A 13 5.88 -6.94 -20.65
N VAL A 14 7.12 -7.15 -20.22
CA VAL A 14 7.44 -7.38 -18.80
C VAL A 14 7.07 -6.16 -17.93
N ASN A 15 7.33 -4.94 -18.42
CA ASN A 15 6.98 -3.71 -17.70
C ASN A 15 5.46 -3.49 -17.56
N THR A 16 4.65 -3.92 -18.54
CA THR A 16 3.19 -3.76 -18.48
C THR A 16 2.52 -4.72 -17.49
N PHE A 17 3.16 -5.86 -17.18
CA PHE A 17 2.71 -6.77 -16.13
C PHE A 17 3.22 -6.36 -14.73
N ALA A 18 4.34 -5.65 -14.63
CA ALA A 18 4.93 -5.24 -13.35
C ALA A 18 4.06 -4.27 -12.53
N ASP A 19 3.14 -3.55 -13.17
CA ASP A 19 2.23 -2.61 -12.47
C ASP A 19 1.00 -3.33 -11.90
N ARG A 20 0.70 -4.55 -12.36
CA ARG A 20 -0.49 -5.31 -11.94
C ARG A 20 -0.17 -6.25 -10.78
N CYS A 21 -1.10 -6.32 -9.84
CA CYS A 21 -1.00 -7.19 -8.69
C CYS A 21 -2.34 -7.88 -8.39
N VAL A 22 -2.26 -9.03 -7.73
CA VAL A 22 -3.38 -9.76 -7.13
C VAL A 22 -3.23 -9.80 -5.60
N GLN A 23 -1.99 -9.84 -5.12
CA GLN A 23 -1.61 -9.87 -3.71
C GLN A 23 -0.43 -8.93 -3.44
N ASP A 24 -0.27 -8.51 -2.18
CA ASP A 24 0.76 -7.54 -1.79
C ASP A 24 2.18 -7.97 -2.17
N SER A 25 2.48 -9.28 -2.14
CA SER A 25 3.80 -9.81 -2.52
C SER A 25 4.13 -9.69 -4.00
N ASP A 26 3.15 -9.42 -4.86
CA ASP A 26 3.39 -9.16 -6.28
C ASP A 26 4.06 -7.79 -6.49
N CYS A 27 3.83 -6.88 -5.55
CA CYS A 27 4.52 -5.61 -5.47
C CYS A 27 5.87 -5.87 -4.81
N GLY A 28 6.94 -5.91 -5.59
CA GLY A 28 8.30 -6.32 -5.17
C GLY A 28 8.98 -5.43 -4.12
N ASN A 29 8.23 -4.78 -3.24
CA ASN A 29 8.68 -3.91 -2.16
C ASN A 29 7.74 -4.04 -0.94
N ASP A 30 8.32 -4.21 0.25
CA ASP A 30 7.59 -4.28 1.53
C ASP A 30 6.80 -3.00 1.87
N ASP A 31 7.17 -1.86 1.29
CA ASP A 31 6.46 -0.59 1.40
C ASP A 31 5.29 -0.46 0.41
N GLN A 32 5.00 -1.50 -0.36
CA GLN A 32 3.90 -1.53 -1.32
C GLN A 32 2.84 -2.58 -0.97
N CYS A 33 1.68 -2.40 -1.57
CA CYS A 33 0.48 -3.19 -1.35
C CYS A 33 -0.32 -3.26 -2.64
N CYS A 34 -1.15 -4.29 -2.77
CA CYS A 34 -1.98 -4.46 -3.93
C CYS A 34 -3.33 -3.75 -3.77
N LEU A 35 -3.47 -2.61 -4.44
CA LEU A 35 -4.71 -1.83 -4.52
C LEU A 35 -5.38 -2.07 -5.87
N PHE A 36 -6.12 -3.18 -5.97
CA PHE A 36 -6.96 -3.63 -7.09
C PHE A 36 -6.97 -2.71 -8.33
N PRO A 37 -6.18 -3.01 -9.39
CA PRO A 37 -5.23 -4.10 -9.56
C PRO A 37 -3.78 -3.61 -9.60
N ARG A 38 -3.44 -2.53 -8.89
CA ARG A 38 -2.10 -1.91 -8.98
C ARG A 38 -1.35 -1.87 -7.68
N CYS A 39 -0.03 -1.93 -7.78
CA CYS A 39 0.84 -1.67 -6.66
C CYS A 39 0.74 -0.20 -6.25
N ALA A 40 0.40 0.02 -4.98
CA ALA A 40 0.37 1.35 -4.36
C ALA A 40 1.34 1.39 -3.20
N THR A 41 1.82 2.58 -2.85
CA THR A 41 2.64 2.78 -1.65
C THR A 41 1.75 2.68 -0.41
N LYS A 42 2.23 1.97 0.60
CA LYS A 42 1.60 1.93 1.93
C LYS A 42 1.64 3.32 2.58
N PRO A 43 0.56 3.78 3.23
CA PRO A 43 0.53 5.08 3.89
C PRO A 43 1.54 5.16 5.03
N GLY A 44 2.28 6.25 5.07
CA GLY A 44 3.23 6.64 6.13
C GLY A 44 2.54 7.35 7.29
N GLU A 45 3.33 7.82 8.26
CA GLU A 45 2.79 8.48 9.46
C GLU A 45 2.03 9.77 9.10
N GLY A 46 0.86 9.95 9.71
CA GLY A 46 -0.06 11.06 9.43
C GLY A 46 -0.91 10.88 8.17
N GLU A 47 -0.59 9.92 7.30
CA GLU A 47 -1.40 9.64 6.10
C GLU A 47 -2.66 8.85 6.46
N VAL A 48 -3.69 9.02 5.63
CA VAL A 48 -5.00 8.42 5.86
C VAL A 48 -4.94 6.90 5.71
N CYS A 49 -5.52 6.20 6.69
CA CYS A 49 -5.72 4.76 6.68
C CYS A 49 -7.20 4.42 6.93
N GLY A 50 -7.61 3.18 6.63
CA GLY A 50 -8.98 2.73 6.87
C GLY A 50 -10.02 3.30 5.90
N GLY A 51 -11.22 2.71 5.93
CA GLY A 51 -12.37 3.07 5.09
C GLY A 51 -13.12 1.84 4.57
N ILE A 52 -14.33 2.06 4.00
CA ILE A 52 -15.25 1.00 3.55
C ILE A 52 -14.66 0.13 2.41
N ARG A 53 -13.58 0.58 1.76
CA ARG A 53 -12.90 -0.18 0.71
C ARG A 53 -11.48 -0.48 1.14
N ARG A 54 -11.08 -1.75 0.94
CA ARG A 54 -9.74 -2.31 1.20
C ARG A 54 -8.65 -1.32 0.79
N ARG A 55 -8.15 -0.55 1.75
CA ARG A 55 -6.97 0.27 1.60
C ARG A 55 -5.78 -0.51 2.11
N CYS A 56 -4.63 -0.18 1.56
CA CYS A 56 -3.35 -0.71 1.99
C CYS A 56 -3.13 -0.55 3.50
N PRO A 57 -2.46 -1.52 4.14
CA PRO A 57 -2.02 -1.34 5.51
C PRO A 57 -0.99 -0.21 5.58
N CYS A 58 -0.86 0.41 6.75
CA CYS A 58 0.21 1.38 7.02
C CYS A 58 1.60 0.75 6.82
N LYS A 59 2.62 1.60 6.60
CA LYS A 59 4.02 1.16 6.60
C LYS A 59 4.39 0.45 7.90
N SER A 60 5.40 -0.42 7.81
CA SER A 60 5.89 -1.21 8.95
C SER A 60 6.20 -0.33 10.16
N GLY A 61 5.72 -0.75 11.34
CA GLY A 61 5.87 -0.01 12.60
C GLY A 61 4.74 0.98 12.91
N LEU A 62 3.89 1.30 11.93
CA LEU A 62 2.73 2.15 12.10
C LEU A 62 1.45 1.32 12.26
N LYS A 63 0.48 1.88 12.97
CA LYS A 63 -0.86 1.31 13.14
C LYS A 63 -1.91 2.34 12.74
N CYS A 64 -3.00 1.84 12.16
CA CYS A 64 -4.13 2.68 11.79
C CYS A 64 -4.92 3.07 13.04
N SER A 65 -5.14 4.37 13.26
CA SER A 65 -5.90 4.87 14.43
C SER A 65 -7.36 4.42 14.43
N ASN A 66 -7.94 4.19 13.25
CA ASN A 66 -9.30 3.67 13.10
C ASN A 66 -9.39 2.73 11.89
N ALA A 67 -9.26 1.43 12.12
CA ALA A 67 -9.34 0.43 11.05
C ALA A 67 -10.76 0.25 10.47
N ASN A 68 -11.80 0.57 11.25
CA ASN A 68 -13.21 0.37 10.88
C ASN A 68 -13.84 1.61 10.22
N GLY A 69 -13.11 2.73 10.17
CA GLY A 69 -13.60 4.01 9.67
C GLY A 69 -12.48 4.80 8.98
N LEU A 70 -12.61 6.13 8.95
CA LEU A 70 -11.54 7.01 8.48
C LEU A 70 -10.53 7.21 9.63
N GLY A 71 -9.29 6.80 9.41
CA GLY A 71 -8.21 6.95 10.37
C GLY A 71 -6.94 7.51 9.73
N THR A 72 -5.88 7.56 10.53
CA THR A 72 -4.52 7.94 10.12
C THR A 72 -3.51 6.95 10.65
N CYS A 73 -2.42 6.75 9.93
CA CYS A 73 -1.32 5.90 10.38
C CYS A 73 -0.51 6.64 11.45
N LEU A 74 -0.34 6.02 12.61
CA LEU A 74 0.39 6.57 13.75
C LEU A 74 1.44 5.57 14.21
N ASN A 75 2.52 6.07 14.82
CA ASN A 75 3.44 5.20 15.53
C ASN A 75 2.68 4.42 16.61
N SER A 76 2.99 3.13 16.75
CA SER A 76 2.36 2.28 17.76
C SER A 76 2.51 2.85 19.19
N SER A 77 3.54 3.66 19.42
CA SER A 77 3.81 4.34 20.71
C SER A 77 2.90 5.53 20.98
N SER A 78 2.29 6.13 19.95
CA SER A 78 1.44 7.32 20.06
C SER A 78 -0.06 7.02 20.09
N ILE A 79 -0.47 5.75 19.94
CA ILE A 79 -1.88 5.33 19.98
C ILE A 79 -2.47 5.31 21.40
N SER A 80 -1.65 5.54 22.42
CA SER A 80 -2.06 5.59 23.83
C SER A 80 -2.72 6.90 24.25
N THR A 81 -3.61 7.53 23.47
CA THR A 81 -4.45 8.65 23.98
C THR A 81 -5.56 9.05 23.01
N SER A 82 -6.60 8.24 22.85
CA SER A 82 -7.92 8.76 22.41
C SER A 82 -9.04 7.76 22.71
N THR A 83 -9.14 7.36 23.96
CA THR A 83 -10.43 6.94 24.53
C THR A 83 -10.73 7.94 25.62
N THR A 84 -11.44 9.00 25.28
CA THR A 84 -12.10 9.86 26.26
C THR A 84 -13.00 8.96 27.11
N PRO A 85 -12.77 8.80 28.43
CA PRO A 85 -13.78 8.21 29.29
C PRO A 85 -14.92 9.24 29.35
N ASN A 86 -16.10 8.85 28.89
CA ASN A 86 -17.30 9.66 29.08
C ASN A 86 -17.62 9.70 30.58
N PRO A 87 -17.98 10.87 31.17
CA PRO A 87 -18.39 10.98 32.57
C PRO A 87 -19.68 10.22 32.89
#